data_AF-A0A7K1E709-F1
#
_entry.id   AF-A0A7K1E709-F1
#
_cell.length_a   1.000
_cell.length_b   1.000
_cell.length_c   1.000
_cell.angle_alpha   90.00
_cell.angle_beta   90.00
_cell.angle_gamma   90.00
#
_symmetry.space_group_name_H-M   'P 1'
#
loop_
_entity.id
_entity.type
_entity.pdbx_description
1 polymer ?
#
loop_
_entity_poly.entity_id
_entity_poly.type
_entity_poly.pdbx_seq_one_letter_code
_entity_poly.pdbx_strand_id
1 'polypeptide(L)'
;MKRLLPPLAITGVTAGTLATLSFLKSLHCRTNFFASPNSYTHLCYSDIPALFGARGLDQGINPYSDPLNSMEYPVGTGYIASTIARFSDDFLTFFDLNAMAIALLFIAT
;
A
#
# COMPACT_ATOMS: atom_id res chain seq x y z
N MET A 1 -16.19 26.36 -20.75
CA MET A 1 -15.33 26.13 -19.56
C MET A 1 -16.12 26.52 -18.30
N LYS A 2 -15.97 25.79 -17.19
CA LYS A 2 -16.60 26.02 -15.85
C LYS A 2 -17.91 25.27 -15.53
N ARG A 3 -17.91 23.92 -15.56
CA ARG A 3 -18.75 23.07 -14.68
C ARG A 3 -18.07 21.73 -14.29
N LEU A 4 -16.74 21.60 -14.45
CA LEU A 4 -16.01 20.36 -14.15
C LEU A 4 -15.48 20.30 -12.69
N LEU A 5 -15.51 21.42 -11.96
CA LEU A 5 -15.03 21.53 -10.59
C LEU A 5 -15.86 20.74 -9.52
N PRO A 6 -17.20 20.68 -9.57
CA PRO A 6 -17.96 19.99 -8.53
C PRO A 6 -17.72 18.46 -8.48
N PRO A 7 -17.67 17.70 -9.59
CA PRO A 7 -17.45 16.25 -9.49
C PRO A 7 -16.05 15.92 -8.98
N LEU A 8 -15.01 16.61 -9.43
CA LEU A 8 -13.63 16.37 -9.00
C LEU A 8 -13.41 16.71 -7.51
N ALA A 9 -14.06 17.77 -7.01
CA ALA A 9 -14.01 18.11 -5.59
C ALA A 9 -14.73 17.07 -4.73
N ILE A 10 -15.88 16.56 -5.17
CA ILE A 10 -16.64 15.54 -4.45
C ILE A 10 -15.87 14.22 -4.43
N THR A 11 -15.33 13.76 -5.56
CA THR A 11 -14.55 12.51 -5.62
C THR A 11 -13.30 12.60 -4.76
N GLY A 12 -12.54 13.69 -4.84
CA GLY A 12 -11.36 13.91 -4.01
C GLY A 12 -11.66 13.87 -2.50
N VAL A 13 -12.75 14.51 -2.06
CA VAL A 13 -13.17 14.47 -0.63
C VAL A 13 -13.58 13.06 -0.21
N THR A 14 -14.36 12.35 -1.02
CA THR A 14 -14.75 10.97 -0.70
C THR A 14 -13.54 10.03 -0.64
N ALA A 15 -12.62 10.13 -1.61
CA ALA A 15 -11.38 9.34 -1.64
C ALA A 15 -10.51 9.63 -0.41
N GLY A 16 -10.30 10.90 -0.08
CA GLY A 16 -9.51 11.29 1.10
C GLY A 16 -10.12 10.78 2.42
N THR A 17 -11.45 10.84 2.54
CA THR A 17 -12.16 10.32 3.73
C THR A 17 -11.99 8.81 3.85
N LEU A 18 -12.21 8.06 2.78
CA LEU A 18 -12.06 6.60 2.77
C LEU A 18 -10.61 6.16 2.99
N ALA A 19 -9.64 6.86 2.39
CA ALA A 19 -8.22 6.60 2.62
C ALA A 19 -7.84 6.81 4.09
N THR A 20 -8.32 7.90 4.70
CA THR A 20 -8.08 8.19 6.13
C THR A 20 -8.68 7.10 7.01
N LEU A 21 -9.94 6.71 6.77
CA LEU A 21 -10.60 5.63 7.52
C LEU A 21 -9.88 4.29 7.37
N SER A 22 -9.41 3.98 6.16
CA SER A 22 -8.65 2.76 5.87
C SER A 22 -7.31 2.73 6.62
N PHE A 23 -6.59 3.85 6.63
CA PHE A 23 -5.35 3.97 7.40
C PHE A 23 -5.58 3.85 8.90
N LEU A 24 -6.63 4.50 9.44
CA LEU A 24 -7.01 4.41 10.85
C LEU A 24 -7.33 2.97 11.26
N LYS A 25 -8.05 2.21 10.42
CA LYS A 25 -8.30 0.78 10.64
C LYS A 25 -6.99 -0.01 10.74
N SER A 26 -6.00 0.31 9.92
CA SER A 26 -4.71 -0.37 9.90
C SER A 26 -3.79 0.00 11.07
N LEU A 27 -4.07 1.07 11.81
CA LEU A 27 -3.20 1.53 12.90
C LEU A 27 -2.95 0.47 13.97
N HIS A 28 -3.97 -0.31 14.37
CA HIS A 28 -3.80 -1.39 15.35
C HIS A 28 -2.76 -2.40 14.87
N CYS A 29 -2.84 -2.82 13.61
CA CYS A 29 -1.86 -3.75 13.05
C CYS A 29 -0.49 -3.09 12.87
N ARG A 30 -0.44 -1.84 12.40
CA ARG A 30 0.81 -1.11 12.19
C ARG A 30 1.61 -0.96 13.48
N THR A 31 0.96 -0.64 14.61
CA THR A 31 1.62 -0.52 15.92
C THR A 31 1.98 -1.87 16.55
N ASN A 32 1.39 -2.95 16.06
CA ASN A 32 1.66 -4.33 16.48
C ASN A 32 2.38 -5.14 15.37
N PHE A 33 3.15 -4.46 14.52
CA PHE A 33 4.04 -5.05 13.50
C PHE A 33 3.36 -6.03 12.53
N PHE A 34 2.06 -5.87 12.29
CA PHE A 34 1.26 -6.79 11.48
C PHE A 34 1.41 -8.27 11.88
N ALA A 35 1.72 -8.55 13.14
CA ALA A 35 1.99 -9.90 13.63
C ALA A 35 0.76 -10.81 13.58
N SER A 36 0.96 -12.09 13.24
CA SER A 36 -0.05 -13.14 13.36
C SER A 36 -0.11 -13.66 14.81
N PRO A 37 -1.30 -14.00 15.35
CA PRO A 37 -2.63 -13.98 14.73
C PRO A 37 -3.34 -12.62 14.81
N ASN A 38 -2.74 -11.63 15.47
CA ASN A 38 -3.33 -10.32 15.77
C ASN A 38 -3.89 -9.63 14.51
N SER A 39 -3.16 -9.70 13.39
CA SER A 39 -3.62 -9.12 12.13
C SER A 39 -4.93 -9.68 11.60
N TYR A 40 -5.15 -10.98 11.82
CA TYR A 40 -6.34 -11.68 11.37
C TYR A 40 -7.50 -11.47 12.35
N THR A 41 -7.25 -11.54 13.66
CA THR A 41 -8.30 -11.38 14.68
C THR A 41 -8.84 -9.95 14.74
N HIS A 42 -8.01 -8.95 14.44
CA HIS A 42 -8.41 -7.54 14.35
C HIS A 42 -8.77 -7.09 12.92
N LEU A 43 -8.82 -8.03 11.96
CA LEU A 43 -9.20 -7.79 10.56
C LEU A 43 -8.38 -6.68 9.87
N CYS A 44 -7.16 -6.41 10.29
CA CYS A 44 -6.31 -5.35 9.74
C CYS A 44 -5.08 -5.89 8.98
N TYR A 45 -5.12 -7.17 8.59
CA TYR A 45 -4.14 -7.76 7.68
C TYR A 45 -4.00 -6.96 6.38
N SER A 46 -2.77 -6.83 5.91
CA SER A 46 -2.42 -6.21 4.63
C SER A 46 -1.27 -6.96 4.00
N ASP A 47 -1.40 -7.26 2.70
CA ASP A 47 -0.32 -7.89 1.94
C ASP A 47 0.89 -6.96 1.77
N ILE A 48 0.70 -5.63 1.79
CA ILE A 48 1.77 -4.66 1.54
C ILE A 48 3.00 -4.91 2.44
N PRO A 49 2.91 -4.86 3.79
CA PRO A 49 4.05 -5.15 4.64
C PRO A 49 4.52 -6.62 4.54
N ALA A 50 3.62 -7.56 4.24
CA ALA A 50 3.96 -8.99 4.12
C ALA A 50 4.84 -9.29 2.89
N LEU A 51 4.59 -8.61 1.78
CA LEU A 51 5.31 -8.82 0.51
C LEU A 51 6.71 -8.21 0.52
N PHE A 52 6.99 -7.24 1.40
CA PHE A 52 8.26 -6.50 1.44
C PHE A 52 9.48 -7.44 1.48
N GLY A 53 9.54 -8.33 2.48
CA GLY A 53 10.58 -9.35 2.56
C GLY A 53 10.24 -10.64 1.80
N ALA A 54 8.96 -11.06 1.80
CA ALA A 54 8.58 -12.35 1.23
C ALA A 54 8.81 -12.45 -0.29
N ARG A 55 8.85 -11.32 -1.00
CA ARG A 55 9.12 -11.25 -2.45
C ARG A 55 10.47 -10.60 -2.77
N GLY A 56 11.33 -10.41 -1.76
CA GLY A 56 12.66 -9.81 -1.91
C GLY A 56 12.64 -8.33 -2.35
N LEU A 57 11.54 -7.60 -2.11
CA LEU A 57 11.46 -6.19 -2.49
C LEU A 57 12.46 -5.35 -1.66
N ASP A 58 12.67 -5.73 -0.41
CA ASP A 58 13.69 -5.20 0.51
C ASP A 58 15.13 -5.43 0.01
N GLN A 59 15.36 -6.47 -0.78
CA GLN A 59 16.67 -6.79 -1.38
C GLN A 59 16.90 -6.10 -2.74
N GLY A 60 15.92 -5.35 -3.24
CA GLY A 60 16.01 -4.67 -4.54
C GLY A 60 16.09 -5.61 -5.76
N ILE A 61 15.76 -6.89 -5.58
CA ILE A 61 15.72 -7.85 -6.68
C ILE A 61 14.52 -7.57 -7.59
N ASN A 62 14.57 -8.08 -8.83
CA ASN A 62 13.43 -7.98 -9.73
C ASN A 62 12.24 -8.75 -9.13
N PRO A 63 11.07 -8.13 -8.91
CA PRO A 63 9.91 -8.78 -8.28
C PRO A 63 9.39 -10.00 -9.04
N TYR A 64 9.79 -10.22 -10.30
CA TYR A 64 9.31 -11.33 -11.13
C TYR A 64 10.42 -12.28 -11.60
N SER A 65 11.62 -12.23 -11.01
CA SER A 65 12.73 -13.11 -11.41
C SER A 65 12.78 -14.44 -10.68
N ASP A 66 12.17 -14.55 -9.49
CA ASP A 66 12.28 -15.75 -8.66
C ASP A 66 11.23 -16.79 -9.07
N PRO A 67 11.59 -18.05 -9.39
CA PRO A 67 10.63 -19.06 -9.84
C PRO A 67 9.63 -19.52 -8.76
N LEU A 68 9.91 -19.28 -7.48
CA LEU A 68 9.10 -19.72 -6.34
C LEU A 68 8.42 -18.56 -5.60
N ASN A 69 9.08 -17.40 -5.53
CA ASN A 69 8.66 -16.25 -4.72
C ASN A 69 8.42 -14.98 -5.55
N SER A 70 8.21 -15.10 -6.86
CA SER A 70 7.80 -13.96 -7.69
C SER A 70 6.51 -13.32 -7.20
N MET A 71 6.37 -12.02 -7.42
CA MET A 71 5.16 -11.24 -7.16
C MET A 71 3.99 -11.77 -8.00
N GLU A 72 2.82 -11.94 -7.38
CA GLU A 72 1.61 -12.47 -8.04
C GLU A 72 0.68 -11.38 -8.60
N TYR A 73 0.92 -10.13 -8.19
CA TYR A 73 0.12 -8.97 -8.59
C TYR A 73 0.47 -8.50 -10.01
N PRO A 74 -0.39 -7.71 -10.67
CA PRO A 74 -0.11 -7.16 -12.00
C PRO A 74 1.27 -6.51 -12.09
N VAL A 75 1.95 -6.72 -13.22
CA VAL A 75 3.37 -6.33 -13.44
C VAL A 75 3.64 -4.88 -13.10
N GLY A 76 2.75 -3.96 -13.50
CA GLY A 76 2.87 -2.54 -13.17
C GLY A 76 2.85 -2.28 -11.67
N THR A 77 1.91 -2.89 -10.94
CA THR A 77 1.81 -2.77 -9.48
C THR A 77 3.04 -3.32 -8.79
N GLY A 78 3.56 -4.47 -9.23
CA GLY A 78 4.77 -5.06 -8.65
C GLY A 78 6.01 -4.17 -8.80
N TYR A 79 6.21 -3.55 -9.96
CA TYR A 79 7.33 -2.62 -10.15
C TYR A 79 7.16 -1.30 -9.40
N ILE A 80 5.93 -0.78 -9.27
CA ILE A 80 5.65 0.39 -8.43
C ILE A 80 5.99 0.08 -6.97
N ALA A 81 5.52 -1.06 -6.45
CA ALA A 81 5.84 -1.53 -5.12
C ALA A 81 7.36 -1.72 -4.93
N SER A 82 8.04 -2.41 -5.87
CA SER A 82 9.51 -2.57 -5.85
C SER A 82 10.25 -1.21 -5.86
N THR A 83 9.72 -0.21 -6.55
CA THR A 83 10.30 1.15 -6.55
C THR A 83 10.14 1.81 -5.19
N ILE A 84 8.94 1.73 -4.58
CA ILE A 84 8.68 2.28 -3.24
C ILE A 84 9.56 1.59 -2.18
N ALA A 85 9.80 0.27 -2.34
CA ALA A 85 10.65 -0.50 -1.44
C ALA A 85 12.08 0.06 -1.35
N ARG A 86 12.62 0.62 -2.44
CA ARG A 86 13.95 1.27 -2.46
C ARG A 86 14.03 2.53 -1.60
N PHE A 87 12.90 3.11 -1.24
CA PHE A 87 12.80 4.27 -0.35
C PHE A 87 12.30 3.90 1.05
N SER A 88 12.24 2.60 1.37
CA SER A 88 11.71 2.09 2.62
C SER A 88 12.80 1.36 3.40
N ASP A 89 13.11 1.85 4.61
CA ASP A 89 14.10 1.21 5.49
C ASP A 89 13.56 -0.07 6.14
N ASP A 90 12.24 -0.16 6.31
CA ASP A 90 11.54 -1.32 6.88
C ASP A 90 10.14 -1.52 6.27
N PHE A 91 9.49 -2.63 6.64
CA PHE A 91 8.16 -2.97 6.13
C PHE A 91 7.05 -2.01 6.62
N LEU A 92 7.27 -1.26 7.71
CA LEU A 92 6.31 -0.28 8.21
C LEU A 92 6.33 0.98 7.35
N THR A 93 7.52 1.48 7.05
CA THR A 93 7.78 2.59 6.12
C THR A 93 7.29 2.22 4.73
N PHE A 94 7.54 0.97 4.31
CA PHE A 94 7.01 0.44 3.06
C PHE A 94 5.48 0.49 3.00
N PHE A 95 4.81 0.06 4.07
CA PHE A 95 3.36 0.16 4.18
C PHE A 95 2.88 1.61 4.09
N ASP A 96 3.49 2.52 4.85
CA ASP A 96 3.09 3.93 4.89
C ASP A 96 3.23 4.61 3.53
N LEU A 97 4.36 4.41 2.84
CA LEU A 97 4.61 4.99 1.53
C LEU A 97 3.64 4.46 0.46
N ASN A 98 3.34 3.16 0.47
CA ASN A 98 2.35 2.60 -0.44
C ASN A 98 0.93 3.09 -0.11
N ALA A 99 0.54 3.12 1.16
CA ALA A 99 -0.76 3.62 1.59
C ALA A 99 -0.95 5.10 1.19
N MET A 100 0.09 5.92 1.36
CA MET A 100 0.12 7.31 0.93
C MET A 100 0.03 7.43 -0.60
N ALA A 101 0.81 6.64 -1.35
CA ALA A 101 0.79 6.67 -2.82
C ALA A 101 -0.60 6.31 -3.38
N ILE A 102 -1.25 5.29 -2.81
CA ILE A 102 -2.61 4.89 -3.17
C ILE A 102 -3.62 5.98 -2.83
N ALA A 103 -3.51 6.59 -1.65
CA ALA A 103 -4.39 7.69 -1.25
C ALA A 103 -4.26 8.90 -2.19
N LEU A 104 -3.03 9.31 -2.51
CA LEU A 104 -2.77 10.42 -3.43
C LEU A 104 -3.28 10.13 -4.85
N LEU A 105 -3.11 8.89 -5.32
CA LEU A 105 -3.64 8.46 -6.62
C LEU A 105 -5.15 8.65 -6.68
N PHE A 106 -5.89 8.14 -5.69
CA PHE A 106 -7.36 8.24 -5.68
C PHE A 106 -7.88 9.67 -5.45
N ILE A 107 -7.11 10.52 -4.78
CA ILE A 107 -7.47 11.94 -4.62
C ILE A 107 -7.26 12.72 -5.93
N ALA A 108 -6.27 12.33 -6.73
CA ALA A 108 -5.88 13.04 -7.96
C ALA A 108 -6.69 12.63 -9.21
N THR A 109 -7.38 11.49 -9.18
CA THR A 109 -8.20 10.94 -10.28
C THR A 109 -9.68 11.26 -10.13
#